data_AF-A0AAV4XXJ4-F1
#
_entry.id   AF-A0AAV4XXJ4-F1
#
_cell.length_a   1.000
_cell.length_b   1.000
_cell.length_c   1.000
_cell.angle_alpha   90.00
_cell.angle_beta   90.00
_cell.angle_gamma   90.00
#
_symmetry.space_group_name_H-M   'P 1'
#
loop_
_entity.id
_entity.type
_entity.pdbx_description
1 polymer ?
#
loop_
_entity_poly.entity_id
_entity_poly.type
_entity_poly.pdbx_seq_one_letter_code
_entity_poly.pdbx_strand_id
1 'polypeptide(L)'
;MSSDVRRKDYLESHERCHNVEKPYVCKFCDKAFTQNGTLGAHIRTHTGEKPYSCTECSKSFVNSSHLKRHVRSMHTHEKPYSCNQCGKCFADGSNLSKHVRFSHTGEKSYACNKYCKRYVRNSDLKRHMRKHAGEGSGKCDSCGAEFSSEESLGAHQCGKNK
;
A
#
# COMPACT_ATOMS: atom_id res chain seq x y z
N MET A 1 -9.53 18.20 38.80
CA MET A 1 -10.57 17.40 38.09
C MET A 1 -10.30 17.40 36.57
N SER A 2 -9.12 16.96 36.10
CA SER A 2 -8.74 17.12 34.67
C SER A 2 -7.79 16.06 34.11
N SER A 3 -7.54 14.96 34.82
CA SER A 3 -6.67 13.86 34.38
C SER A 3 -7.41 12.67 33.75
N ASP A 4 -8.72 12.54 34.00
CA ASP A 4 -9.51 11.36 33.61
C ASP A 4 -10.14 11.44 32.22
N VAL A 5 -10.45 12.64 31.72
CA VAL A 5 -11.05 12.81 30.38
C VAL A 5 -10.05 12.40 29.28
N ARG A 6 -8.79 12.82 29.40
CA ARG A 6 -7.73 12.51 28.42
C ARG A 6 -7.41 11.02 28.32
N ARG A 7 -7.67 10.25 29.37
CA ARG A 7 -7.44 8.80 29.41
C ARG A 7 -8.62 8.03 28.80
N LYS A 8 -9.84 8.55 28.93
CA LYS A 8 -11.06 7.92 28.39
C LYS A 8 -11.16 8.01 26.87
N ASP A 9 -10.94 9.20 26.27
CA ASP A 9 -10.94 9.36 24.80
C ASP A 9 -9.85 8.52 24.12
N TYR A 10 -8.69 8.41 24.76
CA TYR A 10 -7.60 7.57 24.28
C TYR A 10 -7.95 6.08 24.34
N LEU A 11 -8.56 5.63 25.43
CA LEU A 11 -8.97 4.23 25.61
C LEU A 11 -10.08 3.86 24.61
N GLU A 12 -11.09 4.70 24.44
CA GLU A 12 -12.12 4.52 23.41
C GLU A 12 -11.53 4.48 22.00
N SER A 13 -10.59 5.39 21.68
CA SER A 13 -9.92 5.36 20.38
C SER A 13 -9.03 4.13 20.20
N HIS A 14 -8.44 3.61 21.28
CA HIS A 14 -7.61 2.41 21.27
C HIS A 14 -8.46 1.15 21.08
N GLU A 15 -9.61 1.06 21.75
CA GLU A 15 -10.58 -0.03 21.61
C GLU A 15 -11.19 -0.08 20.19
N ARG A 16 -11.41 1.07 19.54
CA ARG A 16 -11.77 1.16 18.11
C ARG A 16 -10.67 0.69 17.14
N CYS A 17 -9.46 0.40 17.62
CA CYS A 17 -8.43 -0.26 16.81
C CYS A 17 -8.61 -1.79 16.81
N HIS A 18 -9.23 -2.33 17.87
CA HIS A 18 -9.55 -3.75 18.00
C HIS A 18 -10.91 -4.10 17.39
N ASN A 19 -11.88 -3.19 17.47
CA ASN A 19 -13.18 -3.32 16.82
C ASN A 19 -13.12 -2.64 15.43
N VAL A 20 -13.61 -3.27 14.37
CA VAL A 20 -13.46 -2.78 12.96
C VAL A 20 -14.31 -1.52 12.67
N GLU A 21 -14.77 -0.82 13.70
CA GLU A 21 -15.57 0.40 13.56
C GLU A 21 -14.69 1.55 13.07
N LYS A 22 -14.92 1.92 11.81
CA LYS A 22 -14.27 3.04 11.12
C LYS A 22 -15.30 4.14 10.87
N PRO A 23 -15.69 4.92 11.88
CA PRO A 23 -16.79 5.88 11.76
C PRO A 23 -16.46 7.05 10.83
N TYR A 24 -15.19 7.29 10.51
CA TYR A 24 -14.77 8.43 9.70
C TYR A 24 -14.58 8.01 8.24
N VAL A 25 -15.61 8.18 7.43
CA VAL A 25 -15.62 7.82 6.01
C VAL A 25 -15.12 8.98 5.14
N CYS A 26 -14.31 8.67 4.14
CA CYS A 26 -13.86 9.64 3.16
C CYS A 26 -14.98 10.02 2.20
N LYS A 27 -15.15 11.32 1.95
CA LYS A 27 -16.16 11.82 1.00
C LYS A 27 -15.77 11.68 -0.47
N PHE A 28 -14.52 11.32 -0.76
CA PHE A 28 -13.98 11.22 -2.11
C PHE A 28 -13.68 9.77 -2.55
N CYS A 29 -13.74 8.81 -1.62
CA CYS A 29 -13.57 7.38 -1.92
C CYS A 29 -14.10 6.52 -0.77
N ASP A 30 -14.22 5.21 -0.97
CA ASP A 30 -14.82 4.29 0.01
C ASP A 30 -13.93 3.96 1.22
N LYS A 31 -12.86 4.74 1.46
CA LYS A 31 -11.95 4.50 2.58
C LYS A 31 -12.53 5.08 3.87
N ALA A 32 -12.55 4.25 4.91
CA ALA A 32 -12.94 4.63 6.25
C ALA A 32 -11.76 4.54 7.24
N PHE A 33 -11.79 5.38 8.27
CA PHE A 33 -10.74 5.55 9.27
C PHE A 33 -11.31 5.48 10.69
N THR A 34 -10.49 5.05 11.63
CA THR A 34 -10.84 4.96 13.07
C THR A 34 -10.72 6.30 13.79
N GLN A 35 -9.98 7.25 13.22
CA GLN A 35 -9.73 8.58 13.79
C GLN A 35 -9.96 9.69 12.76
N ASN A 36 -10.56 10.79 13.20
CA ASN A 36 -10.82 11.97 12.37
C ASN A 36 -9.52 12.60 11.84
N GLY A 37 -8.47 12.68 12.67
CA GLY A 37 -7.17 13.23 12.25
C GLY A 37 -6.55 12.46 11.08
N THR A 38 -6.70 11.13 11.06
CA THR A 38 -6.24 10.27 9.96
C THR A 38 -7.07 10.49 8.70
N LEU A 39 -8.39 10.65 8.83
CA LEU A 39 -9.25 11.02 7.71
C LEU A 39 -8.86 12.38 7.13
N GLY A 40 -8.62 13.40 7.96
CA GLY A 40 -8.19 14.72 7.51
C GLY A 40 -6.87 14.68 6.74
N ALA A 41 -5.88 13.94 7.24
CA ALA A 41 -4.63 13.72 6.51
C ALA A 41 -4.82 12.95 5.20
N HIS A 42 -5.78 12.00 5.16
CA HIS A 42 -6.14 11.30 3.94
C HIS A 42 -6.83 12.22 2.92
N ILE A 43 -7.74 13.09 3.34
CA ILE A 43 -8.43 14.04 2.45
C ILE A 43 -7.43 14.91 1.68
N ARG A 44 -6.31 15.29 2.30
CA ARG A 44 -5.23 16.04 1.62
C ARG A 44 -4.63 15.30 0.42
N THR A 45 -4.77 13.98 0.35
CA THR A 45 -4.34 13.20 -0.81
C THR A 45 -5.25 13.37 -2.03
N HIS A 46 -6.52 13.75 -1.81
CA HIS A 46 -7.47 14.08 -2.87
C HIS A 46 -7.35 15.53 -3.31
N THR A 47 -7.20 16.45 -2.34
CA THR A 47 -7.12 17.90 -2.62
C THR A 47 -5.73 18.34 -3.10
N GLY A 48 -4.70 17.54 -2.87
CA GLY A 48 -3.31 17.89 -3.16
C GLY A 48 -2.69 18.87 -2.16
N GLU A 49 -3.40 19.24 -1.10
CA GLU A 49 -2.93 20.17 -0.07
C GLU A 49 -1.68 19.60 0.63
N LYS A 50 -0.61 20.40 0.69
CA LYS A 50 0.67 20.01 1.28
C LYS A 50 1.15 21.07 2.27
N PRO A 51 0.60 21.08 3.51
CA PRO A 51 0.87 22.15 4.47
C PRO A 51 2.31 22.22 4.97
N TYR A 52 3.08 21.14 4.80
CA TYR A 52 4.39 20.99 5.40
C TYR A 52 5.47 21.17 4.34
N SER A 53 5.98 22.39 4.19
CA SER A 53 7.05 22.74 3.26
C SER A 53 8.44 22.49 3.87
N CYS A 54 9.37 22.03 3.04
CA CYS A 54 10.78 22.00 3.39
C CYS A 54 11.38 23.41 3.27
N THR A 55 12.25 23.78 4.21
CA THR A 55 12.98 25.07 4.17
C THR A 55 14.19 25.01 3.25
N GLU A 56 14.77 23.82 3.10
CA GLU A 56 15.99 23.59 2.32
C GLU A 56 15.72 23.32 0.83
N CYS A 57 14.46 23.07 0.45
CA CYS A 57 14.06 22.89 -0.94
C CYS A 57 12.55 23.15 -1.15
N SER A 58 12.12 23.32 -2.40
CA SER A 58 10.72 23.64 -2.73
C SER A 58 9.72 22.47 -2.56
N LYS A 59 10.10 21.37 -1.90
CA LYS A 59 9.22 20.20 -1.71
C LYS A 59 8.30 20.40 -0.52
N SER A 60 7.02 20.08 -0.73
CA SER A 60 5.99 20.11 0.31
C SER A 60 5.31 18.75 0.50
N PHE A 61 4.84 18.50 1.71
CA PHE A 61 4.33 17.21 2.16
C PHE A 61 2.96 17.34 2.83
N VAL A 62 2.16 16.26 2.76
CA VAL A 62 0.82 16.18 3.35
C VAL A 62 0.83 16.01 4.88
N ASN A 63 1.95 15.55 5.44
CA ASN A 63 2.13 15.34 6.87
C ASN A 63 3.55 15.72 7.33
N SER A 64 3.67 16.08 8.60
CA SER A 64 4.94 16.52 9.20
C SER A 64 5.98 15.39 9.29
N SER A 65 5.55 14.16 9.56
CA SER A 65 6.44 13.00 9.64
C SER A 65 7.15 12.69 8.31
N HIS A 66 6.47 12.90 7.18
CA HIS A 66 7.05 12.75 5.84
C HIS A 66 8.06 13.85 5.55
N LEU A 67 7.78 15.10 5.96
CA LEU A 67 8.74 16.19 5.87
C LEU A 67 9.99 15.88 6.71
N LYS A 68 9.83 15.47 7.97
CA LYS A 68 10.97 15.09 8.84
C LYS A 68 11.81 13.98 8.23
N ARG A 69 11.17 12.91 7.71
CA ARG A 69 11.88 11.83 7.00
C ARG A 69 12.61 12.34 5.76
N HIS A 70 11.97 13.21 4.98
CA HIS A 70 12.56 13.80 3.79
C HIS A 70 13.82 14.59 4.14
N VAL A 71 13.72 15.51 5.10
CA VAL A 71 14.87 16.31 5.57
C VAL A 71 15.99 15.40 6.04
N ARG A 72 15.67 14.39 6.84
CA ARG A 72 16.65 13.41 7.30
C ARG A 72 17.36 12.70 6.15
N SER A 73 16.61 12.22 5.17
CA SER A 73 17.17 11.43 4.07
C SER A 73 17.95 12.26 3.04
N MET A 74 17.51 13.49 2.78
CA MET A 74 17.96 14.28 1.64
C MET A 74 18.89 15.44 2.00
N HIS A 75 18.78 15.98 3.21
CA HIS A 75 19.52 17.17 3.62
C HIS A 75 20.53 16.85 4.72
N THR A 76 20.17 16.04 5.72
CA THR A 76 21.10 15.69 6.82
C THR A 76 21.85 14.37 6.59
N HIS A 77 21.30 13.51 5.74
CA HIS A 77 21.77 12.13 5.50
C HIS A 77 21.92 11.27 6.77
N GLU A 78 21.21 11.62 7.84
CA GLU A 78 21.22 10.87 9.09
C GLU A 78 20.54 9.51 8.89
N LYS A 79 21.20 8.44 9.37
CA LYS A 79 20.74 7.06 9.23
C LYS A 79 20.69 6.36 10.59
N PRO A 80 19.72 6.70 11.45
CA PRO A 80 19.69 6.22 12.82
C PRO A 80 19.29 4.74 12.95
N TYR A 81 18.82 4.11 11.87
CA TYR A 81 18.36 2.72 11.91
C TYR A 81 19.41 1.78 11.29
N SER A 82 20.07 0.97 12.10
CA SER A 82 21.06 -0.02 11.66
C SER A 82 20.48 -1.43 11.54
N CYS A 83 20.95 -2.18 10.54
CA CYS A 83 20.64 -3.60 10.40
C CYS A 83 21.62 -4.43 11.24
N ASN A 84 21.11 -5.13 12.24
CA ASN A 84 21.94 -5.95 13.13
C ASN A 84 22.63 -7.14 12.42
N GLN A 85 22.13 -7.56 11.25
CA GLN A 85 22.69 -8.70 10.52
C GLN A 85 23.83 -8.34 9.57
N CYS A 86 23.88 -7.10 9.05
CA CYS A 86 24.89 -6.70 8.06
C CYS A 86 25.45 -5.28 8.26
N GLY A 87 25.09 -4.59 9.35
CA GLY A 87 25.58 -3.25 9.68
C GLY A 87 25.07 -2.12 8.80
N LYS A 88 24.25 -2.39 7.77
CA LYS A 88 23.74 -1.34 6.87
C LYS A 88 22.79 -0.38 7.61
N CYS A 89 23.00 0.91 7.43
CA CYS A 89 22.19 1.96 8.06
C CYS A 89 21.16 2.57 7.09
N PHE A 90 20.02 2.97 7.64
CA PHE A 90 18.86 3.51 6.93
C PHE A 90 18.32 4.76 7.62
N ALA A 91 17.76 5.69 6.84
CA ALA A 91 17.14 6.93 7.34
C ALA A 91 15.73 6.73 7.93
N ASP A 92 15.09 5.58 7.66
CA ASP A 92 13.72 5.24 8.06
C ASP A 92 13.65 3.76 8.48
N GLY A 93 13.00 3.49 9.62
CA GLY A 93 12.75 2.14 10.11
C GLY A 93 11.97 1.29 9.10
N SER A 94 11.06 1.89 8.34
CA SER A 94 10.31 1.18 7.29
C SER A 94 11.23 0.61 6.20
N ASN A 95 12.32 1.33 5.88
CA ASN A 95 13.30 0.88 4.90
C ASN A 95 14.20 -0.22 5.49
N LEU A 96 14.57 -0.12 6.76
CA LEU A 96 15.27 -1.20 7.48
C LEU A 96 14.42 -2.47 7.50
N SER A 97 13.14 -2.40 7.89
CA SER A 97 12.24 -3.56 7.92
C SER A 97 12.12 -4.23 6.55
N LYS A 98 11.96 -3.44 5.47
CA LYS A 98 11.95 -3.96 4.10
C LYS A 98 13.28 -4.61 3.73
N HIS A 99 14.41 -4.00 4.08
CA HIS A 99 15.72 -4.56 3.84
C HIS A 99 15.87 -5.92 4.55
N VAL A 100 15.56 -6.01 5.84
CA VAL A 100 15.64 -7.27 6.59
C VAL A 100 14.75 -8.32 5.96
N ARG A 101 13.49 -7.97 5.64
CA ARG A 101 12.57 -8.88 4.98
C ARG A 101 13.13 -9.42 3.66
N PHE A 102 13.60 -8.54 2.78
CA PHE A 102 14.00 -8.93 1.44
C PHE A 102 15.43 -9.49 1.32
N SER A 103 16.33 -9.15 2.24
CA SER A 103 17.75 -9.50 2.16
C SER A 103 18.16 -10.59 3.13
N HIS A 104 17.44 -10.76 4.24
CA HIS A 104 17.83 -11.67 5.30
C HIS A 104 16.81 -12.79 5.55
N THR A 105 15.52 -12.49 5.52
CA THR A 105 14.48 -13.52 5.75
C THR A 105 14.12 -14.30 4.49
N GLY A 106 14.26 -13.68 3.31
CA GLY A 106 13.83 -14.29 2.04
C GLY A 106 12.33 -14.52 1.91
N GLU A 107 11.50 -13.90 2.76
CA GLU A 107 10.04 -14.11 2.77
C GLU A 107 9.41 -13.77 1.41
N LYS A 108 8.81 -14.77 0.75
CA LYS A 108 8.16 -14.63 -0.56
C LYS A 108 6.66 -14.41 -0.40
N SER A 109 6.28 -13.18 -0.12
CA SER A 109 4.90 -12.81 0.22
C SER A 109 4.05 -12.44 -1.00
N TYR A 110 4.68 -12.27 -2.18
CA TYR A 110 3.98 -11.89 -3.40
C TYR A 110 3.83 -13.10 -4.31
N ALA A 111 2.61 -13.53 -4.59
CA ALA A 111 2.33 -14.69 -5.44
C ALA A 111 1.73 -14.27 -6.79
N CYS A 112 2.12 -14.99 -7.83
CA CYS A 112 1.44 -15.01 -9.11
C CYS A 112 0.19 -15.87 -9.00
N ASN A 113 -0.96 -15.33 -9.41
CA ASN A 113 -2.24 -16.04 -9.39
C ASN A 113 -2.40 -17.07 -10.54
N LYS A 114 -1.62 -16.96 -11.63
CA LYS A 114 -1.68 -17.90 -12.76
C LYS A 114 -0.84 -19.17 -12.57
N TYR A 115 0.39 -19.04 -12.07
CA TYR A 115 1.39 -20.14 -12.07
C TYR A 115 2.00 -20.43 -10.70
N CYS A 116 1.37 -19.99 -9.60
CA CYS A 116 1.82 -20.22 -8.21
C CYS A 116 3.29 -19.83 -7.90
N LYS A 117 3.93 -19.03 -8.76
CA LYS A 117 5.29 -18.51 -8.53
C LYS A 117 5.27 -17.42 -7.47
N ARG A 118 6.18 -17.50 -6.49
CA ARG A 118 6.30 -16.55 -5.38
C ARG A 118 7.55 -15.70 -5.48
N TYR A 119 7.44 -14.44 -5.09
CA TYR A 119 8.44 -13.40 -5.21
C TYR A 119 8.65 -12.69 -3.87
N VAL A 120 9.90 -12.30 -3.63
CA VAL A 120 10.30 -11.52 -2.46
C VAL A 120 9.82 -10.07 -2.59
N ARG A 121 9.90 -9.47 -3.79
CA ARG A 121 9.44 -8.08 -4.02
C ARG A 121 8.26 -8.03 -4.99
N ASN A 122 7.35 -7.08 -4.74
CA ASN A 122 6.22 -6.80 -5.63
C ASN A 122 6.68 -6.37 -7.04
N SER A 123 7.80 -5.65 -7.15
CA SER A 123 8.38 -5.24 -8.44
C SER A 123 8.76 -6.44 -9.30
N ASP A 124 9.28 -7.50 -8.68
CA ASP A 124 9.66 -8.73 -9.38
C ASP A 124 8.41 -9.46 -9.89
N LEU A 125 7.36 -9.53 -9.04
CA LEU A 125 6.05 -10.03 -9.46
C LEU A 125 5.48 -9.20 -10.62
N LYS A 126 5.42 -7.86 -10.50
CA LYS A 126 4.92 -6.99 -11.58
C LYS A 126 5.68 -7.21 -12.89
N ARG A 127 7.01 -7.35 -12.82
CA ARG A 127 7.83 -7.69 -13.99
C ARG A 127 7.46 -9.05 -14.57
N HIS A 128 7.23 -10.05 -13.71
CA HIS A 128 6.76 -11.37 -14.14
C HIS A 128 5.36 -11.31 -14.77
N MET A 129 4.42 -10.57 -14.19
CA MET A 129 3.04 -10.43 -14.69
C MET A 129 2.98 -9.81 -16.09
N ARG A 130 3.99 -9.01 -16.50
CA ARG A 130 4.08 -8.52 -17.89
C ARG A 130 4.23 -9.65 -18.92
N LYS A 131 4.72 -10.82 -18.52
CA LYS A 131 4.76 -12.00 -19.39
C LYS A 131 3.37 -12.60 -19.63
N HIS A 132 2.42 -12.34 -18.74
CA HIS A 132 1.02 -12.77 -18.87
C HIS A 132 0.16 -11.75 -19.62
N ALA A 133 0.69 -10.54 -19.87
CA ALA A 133 -0.04 -9.43 -20.47
C ALA A 133 -0.36 -9.64 -21.96
N GLY A 134 0.11 -10.74 -22.56
CA GLY A 134 -0.26 -11.19 -23.91
C GLY A 134 -0.97 -12.54 -23.95
N GLU A 135 -1.17 -13.20 -22.80
CA GLU A 135 -2.01 -14.40 -22.71
C GLU A 135 -3.40 -13.92 -22.35
N GLY A 136 -4.06 -13.37 -23.37
CA GLY A 136 -5.34 -12.70 -23.28
C GLY A 136 -6.39 -13.62 -22.70
N SER A 137 -7.11 -13.09 -21.72
CA SER A 137 -8.48 -13.53 -21.49
C SER A 137 -9.26 -13.30 -22.78
N GLY A 138 -9.69 -14.37 -23.43
CA GLY A 138 -10.51 -14.29 -24.63
C GLY A 138 -11.95 -14.00 -24.26
N LYS A 139 -12.57 -12.99 -24.87
CA LYS A 139 -14.02 -12.77 -24.75
C LYS A 139 -14.72 -13.42 -25.94
N CYS A 140 -15.84 -14.09 -25.72
CA CYS A 140 -16.68 -14.54 -26.82
C CYS A 140 -17.43 -13.33 -27.39
N ASP A 141 -17.16 -12.97 -28.65
CA ASP A 141 -17.84 -11.83 -29.29
C ASP A 141 -19.36 -12.02 -29.44
N SER A 142 -19.85 -13.25 -29.37
CA SER A 142 -21.28 -13.58 -29.53
C SER A 142 -22.09 -13.49 -28.23
N CYS A 143 -21.49 -13.78 -27.07
CA CYS A 143 -22.20 -13.81 -25.78
C CYS A 143 -21.55 -12.96 -24.68
N GLY A 144 -20.39 -12.38 -24.94
CA GLY A 144 -19.64 -11.54 -23.99
C GLY A 144 -18.96 -12.31 -22.86
N ALA A 145 -19.00 -13.65 -22.85
CA ALA A 145 -18.38 -14.45 -21.80
C ALA A 145 -16.84 -14.33 -21.83
N GLU A 146 -16.25 -14.11 -20.66
CA GLU A 146 -14.80 -13.96 -20.49
C GLU A 146 -14.15 -15.30 -20.11
N PHE A 147 -13.09 -15.67 -20.82
CA PHE A 147 -12.35 -16.90 -20.61
C PHE A 147 -10.92 -16.62 -20.19
N SER A 148 -10.40 -17.44 -19.28
CA SER A 148 -9.05 -17.29 -18.73
C SER A 148 -7.95 -17.83 -19.66
N SER A 149 -8.29 -18.52 -20.75
CA SER A 149 -7.35 -19.01 -21.77
C SER A 149 -8.00 -19.06 -23.17
N GLU A 150 -7.18 -18.92 -24.21
CA GLU A 150 -7.60 -19.00 -25.62
C GLU A 150 -8.10 -20.41 -25.98
N GLU A 151 -7.57 -21.45 -25.33
CA GLU A 151 -8.04 -22.84 -25.46
C GLU A 151 -9.47 -23.02 -24.93
N SER A 152 -9.82 -22.35 -23.82
CA SER A 152 -11.18 -22.37 -23.26
C SER A 152 -12.16 -21.59 -24.14
N LEU A 153 -11.71 -20.52 -24.79
CA LEU A 153 -12.50 -19.78 -25.78
C LEU A 153 -12.71 -20.63 -27.05
N GLY A 154 -11.69 -21.34 -27.53
CA GLY A 154 -11.76 -22.21 -28.71
C GLY A 154 -12.71 -23.42 -28.52
N ALA A 155 -12.84 -23.92 -27.30
CA ALA A 155 -13.78 -24.99 -26.94
C ALA A 155 -15.20 -24.49 -26.63
N HIS A 156 -15.40 -23.18 -26.46
CA HIS A 156 -16.70 -22.60 -26.13
C HIS A 156 -17.63 -22.59 -27.36
N GLN A 157 -18.67 -23.41 -27.34
CA GLN A 157 -19.76 -23.34 -28.30
C GLN A 157 -20.91 -22.51 -27.71
N CYS A 158 -21.11 -21.32 -28.27
CA CYS A 158 -22.26 -20.48 -27.93
C CYS A 158 -23.52 -21.21 -28.42
N GLY A 159 -24.39 -21.61 -27.48
CA GLY A 159 -25.61 -22.37 -27.77
C GLY A 159 -26.45 -21.67 -28.85
N LYS A 160 -26.49 -22.27 -30.04
CA LYS A 160 -27.42 -21.86 -31.10
C LYS A 160 -28.84 -22.11 -30.60
N ASN A 161 -29.59 -21.04 -30.36
CA ASN A 161 -31.04 -21.14 -30.34
C ASN A 161 -31.53 -21.29 -31.79
N LYS A 162 -31.65 -22.56 -32.22
CA LYS A 162 -32.75 -23.17 -32.99
C LYS A 162 -32.29 -24.49 -33.59
#